data_AF-A0A3A5UPR6-F1
#
_entry.id   AF-A0A3A5UPR6-F1
#
_cell.length_a   1.000
_cell.length_b   1.000
_cell.length_c   1.000
_cell.angle_alpha   90.00
_cell.angle_beta   90.00
_cell.angle_gamma   90.00
#
_symmetry.space_group_name_H-M   'P 1'
#
loop_
_entity.id
_entity.type
_entity.pdbx_description
1 polymer ?
#
loop_
_entity_poly.entity_id
_entity_poly.type
_entity_poly.pdbx_seq_one_letter_code
_entity_poly.pdbx_strand_id
1 'polypeptide(L)'
;MVNDSNLGWLLLTNDDGIEALGIRLLVEMLNKRGHKVVVFAPSTNHSATGMRINLMTPLTWRFRDNLRDEWNITNQDNLHLIELDGSPCDTMIVSLDKGLEHILPGIVPRMVVSGVNLGPNMSQDSYHSGTMGAAREAGLYGMPAIASSLTSFEEEGMERAVEATVDVIEQALNVLPMNPENLRRPSVDISAPHVSRWPNIESSPAWQNDPEEALRNAFRHGELMLNLNTPPTWNGEYQITRLGMRWYRDAISFGSTTNDEKTATFTIGAASIDHTPVDKSDCDAVMENKSSISCLPTWPQTHPLALDDRLLTWSLESCEGKYPVWLQ
;
A
#
# COMPACT_ATOMS: atom_id res chain seq x y z
N MET A 1 -28.07 0.68 3.78
CA MET A 1 -27.84 -0.34 2.73
C MET A 1 -27.20 0.38 1.57
N VAL A 2 -25.91 0.16 1.34
CA VAL A 2 -25.23 0.69 0.16
C VAL A 2 -25.79 -0.06 -1.05
N ASN A 3 -26.22 0.66 -2.08
CA ASN A 3 -26.73 0.04 -3.32
C ASN A 3 -25.61 -0.79 -3.95
N ASP A 4 -25.87 -2.08 -4.19
CA ASP A 4 -24.92 -3.10 -4.68
C ASP A 4 -24.27 -2.73 -6.04
N SER A 5 -24.87 -1.79 -6.77
CA SER A 5 -24.35 -1.25 -8.04
C SER A 5 -23.21 -0.25 -7.89
N ASN A 6 -22.92 0.25 -6.68
CA ASN A 6 -21.98 1.36 -6.43
C ASN A 6 -20.70 0.97 -5.67
N LEU A 7 -20.40 -0.31 -5.50
CA LEU A 7 -19.19 -0.71 -4.77
C LEU A 7 -17.96 -0.80 -5.70
N GLY A 8 -18.14 -1.24 -6.95
CA GLY A 8 -17.03 -1.52 -7.86
C GLY A 8 -16.10 -2.62 -7.35
N TRP A 9 -15.02 -2.92 -8.08
CA TRP A 9 -14.05 -3.94 -7.69
C TRP A 9 -12.85 -3.32 -6.97
N LEU A 10 -12.35 -3.99 -5.94
CA LEU A 10 -11.07 -3.71 -5.29
C LEU A 10 -10.03 -4.72 -5.79
N LEU A 11 -8.83 -4.25 -6.14
CA LEU A 11 -7.71 -5.13 -6.46
C LEU A 11 -6.80 -5.26 -5.24
N LEU A 12 -6.60 -6.48 -4.77
CA LEU A 12 -5.79 -6.79 -3.59
C LEU A 12 -4.52 -7.55 -3.98
N THR A 13 -3.43 -7.24 -3.29
CA THR A 13 -2.15 -7.96 -3.36
C THR A 13 -1.45 -7.92 -2.00
N ASN A 14 -0.30 -8.55 -1.87
CA ASN A 14 0.61 -8.45 -0.74
C ASN A 14 2.02 -8.91 -1.15
N ASP A 15 2.95 -8.90 -0.21
CA ASP A 15 4.26 -9.55 -0.33
C ASP A 15 4.42 -10.83 0.47
N ASP A 16 3.48 -11.18 1.35
CA ASP A 16 3.51 -12.45 2.10
C ASP A 16 3.03 -13.67 1.28
N GLY A 17 2.34 -13.44 0.16
CA GLY A 17 1.75 -14.46 -0.71
C GLY A 17 0.24 -14.65 -0.51
N ILE A 18 -0.42 -15.27 -1.49
CA ILE A 18 -1.89 -15.38 -1.53
C ILE A 18 -2.51 -16.17 -0.37
N GLU A 19 -1.75 -17.05 0.27
CA GLU A 19 -2.19 -17.88 1.40
C GLU A 19 -1.97 -17.20 2.77
N ALA A 20 -1.40 -15.99 2.80
CA ALA A 20 -1.08 -15.31 4.05
C ALA A 20 -2.33 -14.92 4.86
N LEU A 21 -2.20 -14.94 6.19
CA LEU A 21 -3.30 -14.64 7.11
C LEU A 21 -3.88 -13.22 6.87
N GLY A 22 -3.01 -12.22 6.69
CA GLY A 22 -3.44 -10.83 6.56
C GLY A 22 -4.32 -10.57 5.34
N ILE A 23 -3.95 -11.12 4.17
CA ILE A 23 -4.77 -10.98 2.95
C ILE A 23 -6.07 -11.80 3.04
N ARG A 24 -6.03 -13.00 3.65
CA ARG A 24 -7.23 -13.80 3.91
C ARG A 24 -8.23 -13.01 4.74
N LEU A 25 -7.82 -12.51 5.91
CA LEU A 25 -8.70 -11.78 6.82
C LEU A 25 -9.23 -10.48 6.18
N LEU A 26 -8.41 -9.78 5.40
CA LEU A 26 -8.84 -8.59 4.66
C LEU A 26 -9.94 -8.93 3.64
N VAL A 27 -9.76 -10.01 2.87
CA VAL A 27 -10.76 -10.48 1.90
C VAL A 27 -12.06 -10.87 2.59
N GLU A 28 -11.99 -11.65 3.68
CA GLU A 28 -13.16 -12.06 4.45
C GLU A 28 -13.95 -10.86 4.99
N MET A 29 -13.25 -9.87 5.56
CA MET A 29 -13.90 -8.66 6.09
C MET A 29 -14.54 -7.81 4.99
N LEU A 30 -13.82 -7.56 3.88
CA LEU A 30 -14.35 -6.78 2.76
C LEU A 30 -15.55 -7.48 2.12
N ASN A 31 -15.50 -8.80 1.94
CA ASN A 31 -16.60 -9.58 1.41
C ASN A 31 -17.83 -9.51 2.32
N LYS A 32 -17.64 -9.65 3.64
CA LYS A 32 -18.71 -9.50 4.64
C LYS A 32 -19.34 -8.10 4.64
N ARG A 33 -18.56 -7.07 4.30
CA ARG A 33 -19.02 -5.68 4.12
C ARG A 33 -19.69 -5.45 2.75
N GLY A 34 -19.70 -6.45 1.87
CA GLY A 34 -20.36 -6.43 0.57
C GLY A 34 -19.48 -6.00 -0.60
N HIS A 35 -18.20 -5.69 -0.36
CA HIS A 35 -17.28 -5.24 -1.42
C HIS A 35 -16.97 -6.37 -2.40
N LYS A 36 -16.72 -6.01 -3.66
CA LYS A 36 -16.25 -6.93 -4.70
C LYS A 36 -14.73 -6.91 -4.74
N VAL A 37 -14.12 -8.08 -4.72
CA VAL A 37 -12.69 -8.24 -4.50
C VAL A 37 -12.08 -9.14 -5.58
N VAL A 38 -11.02 -8.65 -6.20
CA VAL A 38 -10.08 -9.49 -6.96
C VAL A 38 -8.76 -9.48 -6.21
N VAL A 39 -8.25 -10.66 -5.86
CA VAL A 39 -6.90 -10.84 -5.35
C VAL A 39 -6.01 -11.25 -6.52
N PHE A 40 -4.89 -10.56 -6.68
CA PHE A 40 -3.84 -10.88 -7.62
C PHE A 40 -2.50 -10.81 -6.88
N ALA A 41 -2.12 -11.91 -6.25
CA ALA A 41 -1.04 -11.94 -5.27
C ALA A 41 0.05 -12.98 -5.63
N PRO A 42 1.28 -12.83 -5.11
CA PRO A 42 2.34 -13.81 -5.30
C PRO A 42 1.97 -15.22 -4.83
N SER A 43 2.55 -16.24 -5.47
CA SER A 43 2.44 -17.65 -5.07
C SER A 43 3.14 -17.94 -3.74
N THR A 44 4.19 -17.17 -3.40
CA THR A 44 5.05 -17.37 -2.23
C THR A 44 5.44 -16.05 -1.58
N ASN A 45 6.01 -16.12 -0.38
CA ASN A 45 6.50 -14.94 0.33
C ASN A 45 7.67 -14.27 -0.41
N HIS A 46 7.59 -12.95 -0.49
CA HIS A 46 8.52 -12.02 -1.12
C HIS A 46 8.78 -10.79 -0.23
N SER A 47 8.82 -10.97 1.09
CA SER A 47 9.22 -9.91 2.01
C SER A 47 10.63 -9.38 1.69
N ALA A 48 10.87 -8.10 1.97
CA ALA A 48 12.14 -7.41 1.70
C ALA A 48 12.57 -7.34 0.21
N THR A 49 11.63 -7.47 -0.74
CA THR A 49 11.94 -7.38 -2.19
C THR A 49 11.90 -5.97 -2.75
N GLY A 50 11.42 -4.97 -2.00
CA GLY A 50 11.24 -3.60 -2.48
C GLY A 50 10.39 -3.57 -3.76
N MET A 51 10.92 -2.94 -4.82
CA MET A 51 10.30 -2.89 -6.14
C MET A 51 10.96 -3.83 -7.15
N ARG A 52 11.24 -5.08 -6.74
CA ARG A 52 11.78 -6.10 -7.66
C ARG A 52 10.77 -6.37 -8.78
N ILE A 53 11.25 -6.48 -10.02
CA ILE A 53 10.47 -6.94 -11.17
C ILE A 53 11.22 -8.05 -11.89
N ASN A 54 10.50 -9.02 -12.45
CA ASN A 54 11.08 -10.09 -13.25
C ASN A 54 11.01 -9.74 -14.73
N LEU A 55 12.17 -9.51 -15.35
CA LEU A 55 12.25 -9.21 -16.78
C LEU A 55 12.56 -10.47 -17.59
N MET A 56 11.95 -10.56 -18.77
CA MET A 56 12.26 -11.58 -19.79
C MET A 56 12.06 -13.05 -19.34
N THR A 57 11.39 -13.27 -18.21
CA THR A 57 11.06 -14.60 -17.69
C THR A 57 9.54 -14.78 -17.70
N PRO A 58 9.00 -15.86 -18.30
CA PRO A 58 7.57 -16.11 -18.28
C PRO A 58 7.05 -16.28 -16.85
N LEU A 59 5.97 -15.58 -16.51
CA LEU A 59 5.29 -15.70 -15.22
C LEU A 59 4.01 -16.51 -15.42
N THR A 60 3.78 -17.51 -14.55
CA THR A 60 2.58 -18.34 -14.60
C THR A 60 1.54 -17.80 -13.61
N TRP A 61 0.29 -17.73 -14.03
CA TRP A 61 -0.83 -17.42 -13.14
C TRP A 61 -1.81 -18.59 -13.09
N ARG A 62 -2.56 -18.73 -11.98
CA ARG A 62 -3.70 -19.65 -11.88
C ARG A 62 -4.76 -19.14 -10.92
N PHE A 63 -6.00 -19.56 -11.13
CA PHE A 63 -7.06 -19.36 -10.13
C PHE A 63 -6.81 -20.23 -8.89
N ARG A 64 -7.14 -19.69 -7.72
CA ARG A 64 -7.08 -20.37 -6.42
C ARG A 64 -8.47 -20.60 -5.84
N ASP A 65 -9.32 -21.25 -6.62
CA ASP A 65 -10.70 -21.56 -6.20
C ASP A 65 -10.76 -22.41 -4.93
N ASN A 66 -9.74 -23.25 -4.69
CA ASN A 66 -9.66 -24.05 -3.46
C ASN A 66 -9.64 -23.18 -2.19
N LEU A 67 -9.01 -21.99 -2.24
CA LEU A 67 -8.97 -21.09 -1.10
C LEU A 67 -10.35 -20.45 -0.83
N ARG A 68 -11.19 -20.30 -1.87
CA ARG A 68 -12.55 -19.77 -1.71
C ARG A 68 -13.43 -20.68 -0.87
N ASP A 69 -13.18 -21.98 -0.92
CA ASP A 69 -13.89 -22.99 -0.14
C ASP A 69 -13.39 -23.06 1.31
N GLU A 70 -12.12 -22.71 1.54
CA GLU A 70 -11.47 -22.71 2.85
C GLU A 70 -11.74 -21.44 3.66
N TRP A 71 -11.94 -20.31 2.98
CA TRP A 71 -12.13 -19.00 3.59
C TRP A 71 -13.60 -18.73 3.93
N ASN A 72 -13.85 -17.88 4.93
CA ASN A 72 -15.21 -17.53 5.37
C ASN A 72 -15.85 -16.48 4.44
N ILE A 73 -16.20 -16.90 3.22
CA ILE A 73 -16.74 -16.02 2.17
C ILE A 73 -18.27 -16.10 2.12
N THR A 74 -18.92 -14.96 2.34
CA THR A 74 -20.39 -14.83 2.30
C THR A 74 -20.96 -14.71 0.89
N ASN A 75 -20.27 -14.02 -0.02
CA ASN A 75 -20.69 -13.85 -1.41
C ASN A 75 -19.56 -14.24 -2.36
N GLN A 76 -19.66 -15.45 -2.90
CA GLN A 76 -18.66 -16.05 -3.78
C GLN A 76 -18.60 -15.37 -5.15
N ASP A 77 -19.68 -14.78 -5.65
CA ASP A 77 -19.71 -14.10 -6.96
C ASP A 77 -18.94 -12.76 -6.93
N ASN A 78 -18.74 -12.21 -5.72
CA ASN A 78 -17.99 -10.98 -5.48
C ASN A 78 -16.50 -11.24 -5.19
N LEU A 79 -15.97 -12.43 -5.51
CA LEU A 79 -14.60 -12.81 -5.21
C LEU A 79 -13.91 -13.57 -6.36
N HIS A 80 -12.73 -13.09 -6.73
CA HIS A 80 -11.78 -13.82 -7.57
C HIS A 80 -10.41 -13.88 -6.92
N LEU A 81 -9.80 -15.07 -6.87
CA LEU A 81 -8.47 -15.29 -6.30
C LEU A 81 -7.53 -15.78 -7.40
N ILE A 82 -6.52 -14.98 -7.74
CA ILE A 82 -5.53 -15.26 -8.76
C ILE A 82 -4.15 -15.21 -8.10
N GLU A 83 -3.39 -16.29 -8.22
CA GLU A 83 -1.97 -16.26 -7.87
C GLU A 83 -1.11 -16.01 -9.11
N LEU A 84 0.05 -15.41 -8.90
CA LEU A 84 1.11 -15.25 -9.88
C LEU A 84 2.44 -15.77 -9.32
N ASP A 85 3.19 -16.51 -10.13
CA ASP A 85 4.57 -16.88 -9.83
C ASP A 85 5.53 -15.70 -10.11
N GLY A 86 5.35 -14.61 -9.37
CA GLY A 86 6.06 -13.35 -9.55
C GLY A 86 6.10 -12.52 -8.28
N SER A 87 6.88 -11.43 -8.30
CA SER A 87 6.97 -10.49 -7.18
C SER A 87 5.68 -9.67 -7.01
N PRO A 88 5.51 -8.96 -5.87
CA PRO A 88 4.37 -8.07 -5.65
C PRO A 88 4.24 -6.97 -6.72
N CYS A 89 5.36 -6.45 -7.25
CA CYS A 89 5.31 -5.48 -8.35
C CYS A 89 4.93 -6.15 -9.67
N ASP A 90 5.40 -7.38 -9.93
CA ASP A 90 4.97 -8.14 -11.10
C ASP A 90 3.45 -8.38 -11.08
N THR A 91 2.85 -8.65 -9.92
CA THR A 91 1.39 -8.83 -9.83
C THR A 91 0.64 -7.55 -10.23
N MET A 92 1.15 -6.38 -9.83
CA MET A 92 0.57 -5.09 -10.22
C MET A 92 0.76 -4.78 -11.70
N ILE A 93 1.97 -5.00 -12.24
CA ILE A 93 2.24 -4.82 -13.66
C ILE A 93 1.34 -5.74 -14.49
N VAL A 94 1.31 -7.04 -14.19
CA VAL A 94 0.51 -8.01 -14.94
C VAL A 94 -0.97 -7.70 -14.82
N SER A 95 -1.48 -7.45 -13.62
CA SER A 95 -2.91 -7.19 -13.43
C SER A 95 -3.37 -5.89 -14.10
N LEU A 96 -2.63 -4.79 -13.93
CA LEU A 96 -3.02 -3.46 -14.41
C LEU A 96 -2.70 -3.25 -15.90
N ASP A 97 -1.64 -3.87 -16.43
CA ASP A 97 -1.33 -3.84 -17.86
C ASP A 97 -1.98 -5.01 -18.62
N LYS A 98 -3.32 -4.98 -18.65
CA LYS A 98 -4.20 -5.87 -19.43
C LYS A 98 -4.33 -7.32 -18.94
N GLY A 99 -3.55 -7.80 -17.98
CA GLY A 99 -3.71 -9.17 -17.48
C GLY A 99 -5.06 -9.39 -16.82
N LEU A 100 -5.52 -8.47 -15.96
CA LEU A 100 -6.85 -8.58 -15.36
C LEU A 100 -7.97 -8.50 -16.40
N GLU A 101 -7.86 -7.57 -17.36
CA GLU A 101 -8.80 -7.43 -18.48
C GLU A 101 -8.89 -8.72 -19.31
N HIS A 102 -7.75 -9.40 -19.51
CA HIS A 102 -7.67 -10.66 -20.24
C HIS A 102 -8.27 -11.84 -19.46
N ILE A 103 -8.00 -11.93 -18.15
CA ILE A 103 -8.41 -13.05 -17.30
C ILE A 103 -9.87 -12.92 -16.86
N LEU A 104 -10.31 -11.71 -16.52
CA LEU A 104 -11.66 -11.39 -16.06
C LEU A 104 -12.23 -10.19 -16.83
N PRO A 105 -12.68 -10.39 -18.09
CA PRO A 105 -13.21 -9.30 -18.91
C PRO A 105 -14.37 -8.56 -18.25
N GLY A 106 -14.33 -7.23 -18.29
CA GLY A 106 -15.35 -6.36 -17.70
C GLY A 106 -15.12 -6.01 -16.23
N ILE A 107 -14.08 -6.55 -15.58
CA ILE A 107 -13.65 -6.12 -14.25
C ILE A 107 -12.62 -5.01 -14.38
N VAL A 108 -12.95 -3.85 -13.80
CA VAL A 108 -12.03 -2.71 -13.65
C VAL A 108 -11.99 -2.34 -12.16
N PRO A 109 -10.83 -2.43 -11.50
CA PRO A 109 -10.72 -2.07 -10.11
C PRO A 109 -10.77 -0.56 -9.90
N ARG A 110 -11.35 -0.11 -8.78
CA ARG A 110 -11.42 1.30 -8.37
C ARG A 110 -10.13 1.77 -7.70
N MET A 111 -9.49 0.87 -6.98
CA MET A 111 -8.26 1.12 -6.24
C MET A 111 -7.51 -0.19 -5.99
N VAL A 112 -6.25 -0.03 -5.57
CA VAL A 112 -5.38 -1.12 -5.17
C VAL A 112 -5.17 -1.09 -3.65
N VAL A 113 -5.17 -2.27 -3.02
CA VAL A 113 -4.76 -2.44 -1.63
C VAL A 113 -3.67 -3.50 -1.56
N SER A 114 -2.53 -3.14 -0.99
CA SER A 114 -1.41 -4.04 -0.75
C SER A 114 -1.30 -4.31 0.75
N GLY A 115 -1.48 -5.57 1.16
CA GLY A 115 -1.45 -6.00 2.57
C GLY A 115 -2.64 -6.90 2.97
N VAL A 116 -2.92 -7.07 4.26
CA VAL A 116 -2.19 -6.50 5.41
C VAL A 116 -0.91 -7.29 5.67
N ASN A 117 0.24 -6.62 5.63
CA ASN A 117 1.55 -7.23 5.84
C ASN A 117 1.80 -7.64 7.30
N LEU A 118 2.46 -8.78 7.52
CA LEU A 118 2.97 -9.18 8.83
C LEU A 118 4.36 -8.56 9.09
N GLY A 119 4.37 -7.37 9.66
CA GLY A 119 5.59 -6.63 10.00
C GLY A 119 5.48 -5.15 9.62
N PRO A 120 6.19 -4.26 10.34
CA PRO A 120 6.10 -2.82 10.10
C PRO A 120 6.72 -2.43 8.75
N ASN A 121 6.10 -1.46 8.08
CA ASN A 121 6.63 -0.79 6.90
C ASN A 121 6.66 0.73 7.16
N MET A 122 7.50 1.14 8.11
CA MET A 122 7.63 2.51 8.62
C MET A 122 9.05 3.03 8.47
N SER A 123 9.24 4.35 8.54
CA SER A 123 10.57 4.94 8.45
C SER A 123 11.35 4.39 7.22
N GLN A 124 12.60 3.95 7.39
CA GLN A 124 13.44 3.42 6.32
C GLN A 124 13.04 2.02 5.84
N ASP A 125 12.21 1.27 6.59
CA ASP A 125 11.70 -0.04 6.14
C ASP A 125 10.88 0.09 4.85
N SER A 126 10.31 1.28 4.63
CA SER A 126 9.52 1.61 3.45
C SER A 126 10.25 1.42 2.12
N TYR A 127 11.59 1.49 2.10
CA TYR A 127 12.37 1.27 0.87
C TYR A 127 12.47 -0.19 0.46
N HIS A 128 12.43 -1.11 1.43
CA HIS A 128 12.61 -2.54 1.19
C HIS A 128 11.28 -3.31 1.18
N SER A 129 10.18 -2.64 1.54
CA SER A 129 8.85 -3.21 1.59
C SER A 129 8.33 -3.62 0.21
N GLY A 130 8.01 -4.91 0.03
CA GLY A 130 7.28 -5.38 -1.14
C GLY A 130 5.82 -4.91 -1.12
N THR A 131 5.22 -4.85 0.07
CA THR A 131 3.87 -4.30 0.27
C THR A 131 3.78 -2.84 -0.21
N MET A 132 4.69 -1.96 0.22
CA MET A 132 4.71 -0.58 -0.29
C MET A 132 5.15 -0.49 -1.75
N GLY A 133 6.05 -1.37 -2.19
CA GLY A 133 6.47 -1.48 -3.58
C GLY A 133 5.29 -1.72 -4.51
N ALA A 134 4.40 -2.68 -4.19
CA ALA A 134 3.21 -2.96 -4.97
C ALA A 134 2.21 -1.79 -4.99
N ALA A 135 1.96 -1.13 -3.84
CA ALA A 135 1.10 0.05 -3.81
C ALA A 135 1.67 1.20 -4.66
N ARG A 136 3.00 1.40 -4.61
CA ARG A 136 3.69 2.40 -5.45
C ARG A 136 3.62 2.03 -6.93
N GLU A 137 3.84 0.76 -7.28
CA GLU A 137 3.74 0.25 -8.64
C GLU A 137 2.34 0.49 -9.22
N ALA A 138 1.28 0.24 -8.44
CA ALA A 138 -0.08 0.58 -8.84
C ALA A 138 -0.23 2.08 -9.16
N GLY A 139 0.37 2.96 -8.35
CA GLY A 139 0.46 4.39 -8.62
C GLY A 139 1.19 4.73 -9.93
N LEU A 140 2.22 3.98 -10.31
CA LEU A 140 2.89 4.16 -11.62
C LEU A 140 1.93 3.89 -12.80
N TYR A 141 0.98 2.97 -12.62
CA TYR A 141 -0.14 2.74 -13.56
C TYR A 141 -1.33 3.68 -13.34
N GLY A 142 -1.20 4.72 -12.53
CA GLY A 142 -2.20 5.76 -12.31
C GLY A 142 -3.40 5.30 -11.46
N MET A 143 -3.21 4.26 -10.64
CA MET A 143 -4.23 3.78 -9.71
C MET A 143 -4.07 4.39 -8.31
N PRO A 144 -5.16 4.79 -7.63
CA PRO A 144 -5.12 5.07 -6.19
C PRO A 144 -4.77 3.81 -5.41
N ALA A 145 -3.88 3.92 -4.43
CA ALA A 145 -3.36 2.76 -3.72
C ALA A 145 -3.17 2.97 -2.21
N ILE A 146 -3.40 1.90 -1.45
CA ILE A 146 -3.11 1.81 0.00
C ILE A 146 -2.14 0.66 0.23
N ALA A 147 -1.06 0.91 0.96
CA ALA A 147 -0.25 -0.12 1.60
C ALA A 147 -0.66 -0.24 3.07
N SER A 148 -0.81 -1.45 3.60
CA SER A 148 -1.21 -1.66 4.99
C SER A 148 -0.41 -2.76 5.67
N SER A 149 -0.05 -2.53 6.94
CA SER A 149 0.86 -3.37 7.70
C SER A 149 0.47 -3.45 9.18
N LEU A 150 0.61 -4.64 9.77
CA LEU A 150 0.62 -4.85 11.22
C LEU A 150 2.05 -4.60 11.74
N THR A 151 2.22 -3.77 12.77
CA THR A 151 3.56 -3.47 13.31
C THR A 151 4.05 -4.54 14.30
N SER A 152 3.81 -5.80 13.98
CA SER A 152 4.19 -6.99 14.74
C SER A 152 4.60 -8.07 13.73
N PHE A 153 5.57 -8.90 14.11
CA PHE A 153 5.91 -10.11 13.38
C PHE A 153 5.11 -11.33 13.88
N GLU A 154 4.35 -11.17 14.95
CA GLU A 154 3.37 -12.13 15.45
C GLU A 154 1.98 -11.79 14.91
N GLU A 155 1.17 -12.82 14.65
CA GLU A 155 -0.17 -12.68 14.08
C GLU A 155 -1.18 -11.96 15.02
N GLU A 156 -0.88 -11.90 16.32
CA GLU A 156 -1.78 -11.29 17.31
C GLU A 156 -2.01 -9.80 16.99
N GLY A 157 -3.28 -9.43 16.83
CA GLY A 157 -3.68 -8.07 16.45
C GLY A 157 -3.89 -7.87 14.94
N MET A 158 -3.69 -8.90 14.11
CA MET A 158 -3.96 -8.82 12.66
C MET A 158 -5.41 -8.41 12.36
N GLU A 159 -6.40 -8.89 13.12
CA GLU A 159 -7.80 -8.50 12.93
C GLU A 159 -8.02 -7.00 13.13
N ARG A 160 -7.30 -6.38 14.08
CA ARG A 160 -7.35 -4.93 14.32
C ARG A 160 -6.72 -4.16 13.16
N ALA A 161 -5.60 -4.64 12.63
CA ALA A 161 -4.99 -4.04 11.45
C ALA A 161 -5.88 -4.15 10.22
N VAL A 162 -6.57 -5.28 10.04
CA VAL A 162 -7.57 -5.47 8.99
C VAL A 162 -8.76 -4.53 9.16
N GLU A 163 -9.32 -4.42 10.37
CA GLU A 163 -10.40 -3.46 10.67
C GLU A 163 -9.97 -2.03 10.35
N ALA A 164 -8.78 -1.62 10.83
CA ALA A 164 -8.24 -0.30 10.56
C ALA A 164 -8.07 -0.03 9.06
N THR A 165 -7.67 -1.04 8.30
CA THR A 165 -7.48 -0.98 6.84
C THR A 165 -8.81 -0.82 6.11
N VAL A 166 -9.82 -1.62 6.47
CA VAL A 166 -11.15 -1.57 5.85
C VAL A 166 -11.81 -0.20 6.08
N ASP A 167 -11.69 0.35 7.28
CA ASP A 167 -12.17 1.70 7.59
C ASP A 167 -11.56 2.75 6.65
N VAL A 168 -10.24 2.71 6.40
CA VAL A 168 -9.57 3.66 5.49
C VAL A 168 -9.94 3.39 4.02
N ILE A 169 -10.12 2.13 3.62
CA ILE A 169 -10.63 1.78 2.27
C ILE A 169 -12.00 2.41 2.05
N GLU A 170 -12.93 2.25 3.01
CA GLU A 170 -14.28 2.78 2.89
C GLU A 170 -14.30 4.31 2.83
N GLN A 171 -13.40 5.00 3.55
CA GLN A 171 -13.22 6.45 3.38
C GLN A 171 -12.65 6.82 2.02
N ALA A 172 -11.62 6.12 1.55
CA ALA A 172 -11.04 6.35 0.23
C ALA A 172 -12.09 6.20 -0.88
N LEU A 173 -12.98 5.21 -0.79
CA LEU A 173 -14.03 4.99 -1.78
C LEU A 173 -15.05 6.14 -1.88
N ASN A 174 -15.18 7.00 -0.85
CA ASN A 174 -16.07 8.16 -0.87
C ASN A 174 -15.55 9.29 -1.78
N VAL A 175 -14.22 9.38 -1.94
CA VAL A 175 -13.57 10.42 -2.76
C VAL A 175 -13.10 9.90 -4.13
N LEU A 176 -13.27 8.60 -4.39
CA LEU A 176 -12.87 7.95 -5.64
C LEU A 176 -14.05 7.74 -6.60
N PRO A 177 -13.86 7.96 -7.92
CA PRO A 177 -14.87 7.63 -8.93
C PRO A 177 -15.11 6.11 -9.02
N MET A 178 -16.18 5.72 -9.74
CA MET A 178 -16.50 4.30 -9.99
C MET A 178 -15.48 3.61 -10.89
N ASN A 179 -14.89 4.36 -11.82
CA ASN A 179 -13.87 3.88 -12.72
C ASN A 179 -12.63 4.75 -12.52
N PRO A 180 -11.42 4.15 -12.47
CA PRO A 180 -10.19 4.91 -12.32
C PRO A 180 -9.97 5.83 -13.53
N GLU A 181 -9.73 7.11 -13.27
CA GLU A 181 -9.55 8.14 -14.31
C GLU A 181 -8.25 7.98 -15.09
N ASN A 182 -7.20 7.45 -14.42
CA ASN A 182 -5.84 7.47 -14.93
C ASN A 182 -5.21 6.07 -15.09
N LEU A 183 -6.03 5.00 -15.14
CA LEU A 183 -5.53 3.63 -15.31
C LEU A 183 -4.69 3.49 -16.59
N ARG A 184 -3.45 3.04 -16.45
CA ARG A 184 -2.39 2.96 -17.47
C ARG A 184 -1.92 4.32 -18.01
N ARG A 185 -2.22 5.42 -17.30
CA ARG A 185 -1.80 6.79 -17.63
C ARG A 185 -2.02 7.17 -19.11
N PRO A 186 -3.27 7.17 -19.60
CA PRO A 186 -3.55 7.49 -21.01
C PRO A 186 -3.13 8.91 -21.38
N SER A 187 -3.05 9.80 -20.40
CA SER A 187 -2.50 11.16 -20.52
C SER A 187 -1.71 11.50 -19.26
N VAL A 188 -0.67 12.33 -19.40
CA VAL A 188 0.15 12.81 -18.29
C VAL A 188 0.09 14.33 -18.26
N ASP A 189 -0.51 14.89 -17.21
CA ASP A 189 -0.63 16.34 -17.03
C ASP A 189 0.41 16.87 -16.04
N ILE A 190 1.58 17.26 -16.57
CA ILE A 190 2.61 17.92 -15.77
C ILE A 190 2.22 19.35 -15.35
N SER A 191 1.10 19.87 -15.86
CA SER A 191 0.55 21.18 -15.49
C SER A 191 -0.47 21.11 -14.34
N ALA A 192 -0.76 19.91 -13.83
CA ALA A 192 -1.71 19.74 -12.74
C ALA A 192 -1.32 20.55 -11.48
N PRO A 193 -2.30 21.10 -10.72
CA PRO A 193 -2.01 21.99 -9.59
C PRO A 193 -1.18 21.39 -8.46
N HIS A 194 -1.32 20.09 -8.19
CA HIS A 194 -0.64 19.36 -7.11
C HIS A 194 0.80 18.95 -7.44
N VAL A 195 1.21 19.04 -8.71
CA VAL A 195 2.54 18.67 -9.17
C VAL A 195 3.53 19.80 -8.93
N SER A 196 4.73 19.44 -8.47
CA SER A 196 5.84 20.34 -8.21
C SER A 196 6.36 21.01 -9.49
N ARG A 197 6.71 22.29 -9.39
CA ARG A 197 7.32 23.07 -10.48
C ARG A 197 8.84 23.03 -10.49
N TRP A 198 9.46 22.07 -9.81
CA TRP A 198 10.91 21.97 -9.69
C TRP A 198 11.63 22.07 -11.05
N PRO A 199 12.70 22.90 -11.18
CA PRO A 199 13.30 23.75 -10.15
C PRO A 199 12.66 25.15 -9.99
N ASN A 200 11.70 25.51 -10.85
CA ASN A 200 11.05 26.81 -10.86
C ASN A 200 9.85 26.86 -9.89
N ILE A 201 10.13 26.77 -8.58
CA ILE A 201 9.10 26.78 -7.54
C ILE A 201 8.42 28.15 -7.47
N GLU A 202 7.12 28.18 -7.73
CA GLU A 202 6.30 29.38 -7.59
C GLU A 202 6.08 29.74 -6.12
N SER A 203 6.05 31.04 -5.80
CA SER A 203 5.75 31.53 -4.45
C SER A 203 4.31 31.21 -4.02
N SER A 204 3.37 31.18 -4.97
CA SER A 204 1.95 30.92 -4.75
C SER A 204 1.47 29.84 -5.71
N PRO A 205 1.64 28.56 -5.35
CA PRO A 205 1.24 27.45 -6.21
C PRO A 205 -0.28 27.33 -6.36
N ALA A 206 -0.72 26.86 -7.51
CA ALA A 206 -2.14 26.79 -7.88
C ALA A 206 -3.02 25.97 -6.90
N TRP A 207 -2.45 24.94 -6.25
CA TRP A 207 -3.16 24.12 -5.26
C TRP A 207 -3.62 24.91 -4.03
N GLN A 208 -3.06 26.10 -3.73
CA GLN A 208 -3.47 26.90 -2.56
C GLN A 208 -4.94 27.34 -2.60
N ASN A 209 -5.55 27.40 -3.79
CA ASN A 209 -6.96 27.77 -3.92
C ASN A 209 -7.90 26.65 -3.43
N ASP A 210 -7.48 25.39 -3.57
CA ASP A 210 -8.26 24.20 -3.16
C ASP A 210 -7.29 23.02 -2.87
N PRO A 211 -6.69 23.00 -1.67
CA PRO A 211 -5.70 21.98 -1.32
C PRO A 211 -6.31 20.59 -1.16
N GLU A 212 -7.57 20.49 -0.74
CA GLU A 212 -8.28 19.21 -0.60
C GLU A 212 -8.47 18.56 -1.97
N GLU A 213 -8.97 19.30 -2.94
CA GLU A 213 -9.17 18.80 -4.29
C GLU A 213 -7.84 18.48 -4.98
N ALA A 214 -6.78 19.25 -4.71
CA ALA A 214 -5.43 18.94 -5.18
C ALA A 214 -4.92 17.58 -4.65
N LEU A 215 -5.14 17.26 -3.37
CA LEU A 215 -4.77 15.96 -2.79
C LEU A 215 -5.67 14.82 -3.28
N ARG A 216 -6.98 15.06 -3.43
CA ARG A 216 -7.91 14.09 -4.02
C ARG A 216 -7.53 13.76 -5.47
N ASN A 217 -7.11 14.75 -6.25
CA ASN A 217 -6.61 14.54 -7.62
C ASN A 217 -5.30 13.75 -7.61
N ALA A 218 -4.33 14.13 -6.78
CA ALA A 218 -3.08 13.39 -6.62
C ALA A 218 -3.33 11.91 -6.27
N PHE A 219 -4.28 11.63 -5.37
CA PHE A 219 -4.67 10.26 -5.02
C PHE A 219 -5.38 9.54 -6.18
N ARG A 220 -6.40 10.15 -6.79
CA ARG A 220 -7.14 9.59 -7.94
C ARG A 220 -6.25 9.26 -9.13
N HIS A 221 -5.17 10.01 -9.33
CA HIS A 221 -4.23 9.84 -10.45
C HIS A 221 -3.00 8.98 -10.10
N GLY A 222 -3.00 8.36 -8.91
CA GLY A 222 -1.94 7.45 -8.46
C GLY A 222 -0.61 8.14 -8.14
N GLU A 223 -0.62 9.45 -7.91
CA GLU A 223 0.57 10.26 -7.59
C GLU A 223 0.78 10.42 -6.08
N LEU A 224 -0.27 10.16 -5.30
CA LEU A 224 -0.26 9.98 -3.86
C LEU A 224 -0.71 8.56 -3.52
N MET A 225 -0.07 7.92 -2.55
CA MET A 225 -0.52 6.68 -1.93
C MET A 225 -0.62 6.85 -0.42
N LEU A 226 -1.43 6.00 0.23
CA LEU A 226 -1.51 5.94 1.68
C LEU A 226 -0.71 4.74 2.20
N ASN A 227 0.08 4.93 3.25
CA ASN A 227 0.76 3.84 3.94
C ASN A 227 0.26 3.76 5.39
N LEU A 228 -0.38 2.65 5.72
CA LEU A 228 -0.99 2.38 7.01
C LEU A 228 -0.13 1.43 7.84
N ASN A 229 0.19 1.81 9.07
CA ASN A 229 0.84 0.93 10.03
C ASN A 229 0.06 0.89 11.34
N THR A 230 -0.49 -0.29 11.65
CA THR A 230 -1.38 -0.48 12.79
C THR A 230 -0.71 -1.34 13.87
N PRO A 231 -0.64 -0.87 15.13
CA PRO A 231 -0.12 -1.68 16.23
C PRO A 231 -1.08 -2.79 16.63
N PRO A 232 -0.57 -3.92 17.17
CA PRO A 232 -1.43 -5.00 17.69
C PRO A 232 -2.35 -4.54 18.82
N THR A 233 -1.97 -3.45 19.50
CA THR A 233 -2.64 -2.77 20.60
C THR A 233 -3.50 -1.58 20.14
N TRP A 234 -3.81 -1.45 18.85
CA TRP A 234 -4.55 -0.32 18.28
C TRP A 234 -5.77 0.09 19.12
N ASN A 235 -5.85 1.37 19.44
CA ASN A 235 -6.86 1.96 20.33
C ASN A 235 -8.12 2.48 19.60
N GLY A 236 -8.21 2.33 18.27
CA GLY A 236 -9.30 2.85 17.45
C GLY A 236 -9.09 4.28 16.90
N GLU A 237 -7.96 4.91 17.23
CA GLU A 237 -7.56 6.22 16.72
C GLU A 237 -6.54 6.12 15.58
N TYR A 238 -6.59 7.09 14.67
CA TYR A 238 -5.62 7.24 13.60
C TYR A 238 -4.86 8.54 13.76
N GLN A 239 -3.66 8.59 13.20
CA GLN A 239 -2.87 9.81 13.15
C GLN A 239 -2.27 9.98 11.76
N ILE A 240 -2.36 11.19 11.21
CA ILE A 240 -1.71 11.50 9.93
C ILE A 240 -0.24 11.78 10.21
N THR A 241 0.61 11.11 9.45
CA THR A 241 2.03 11.06 9.76
C THR A 241 2.90 11.30 8.54
N ARG A 242 4.16 11.62 8.83
CA ARG A 242 5.29 11.45 7.91
C ARG A 242 6.10 10.22 8.33
N LEU A 243 7.04 9.81 7.48
CA LEU A 243 8.00 8.76 7.84
C LEU A 243 8.86 9.22 9.03
N GLY A 244 9.00 8.35 10.02
CA GLY A 244 9.83 8.55 11.20
C GLY A 244 11.28 8.16 10.98
N MET A 245 12.03 8.06 12.09
CA MET A 245 13.46 7.72 12.06
C MET A 245 13.75 6.52 12.97
N ARG A 246 13.96 5.36 12.34
CA ARG A 246 14.48 4.13 12.92
C ARG A 246 15.82 3.81 12.30
N TRP A 247 16.80 3.42 13.12
CA TRP A 247 18.09 2.91 12.64
C TRP A 247 18.31 1.48 13.12
N TYR A 248 18.65 0.60 12.20
CA TYR A 248 19.08 -0.76 12.53
C TYR A 248 20.59 -0.77 12.77
N ARG A 249 21.02 -1.18 13.96
CA ARG A 249 22.43 -1.34 14.33
C ARG A 249 22.75 -2.81 14.54
N ASP A 250 23.97 -3.20 14.19
CA ASP A 250 24.48 -4.57 14.40
C ASP A 250 23.62 -5.65 13.72
N ALA A 251 23.09 -5.34 12.54
CA ALA A 251 22.16 -6.20 11.78
C ALA A 251 22.78 -7.49 11.21
N ILE A 252 24.05 -7.81 11.51
CA ILE A 252 24.73 -8.99 10.97
C ILE A 252 25.17 -9.94 12.07
N SER A 253 24.97 -11.23 11.85
CA SER A 253 25.54 -12.31 12.65
C SER A 253 26.47 -13.19 11.82
N PHE A 254 27.50 -13.73 12.47
CA PHE A 254 28.57 -14.50 11.84
C PHE A 254 28.31 -16.00 11.97
N GLY A 255 28.30 -16.71 10.84
CA GLY A 255 28.29 -18.17 10.82
C GLY A 255 29.67 -18.77 11.08
N SER A 256 29.73 -20.04 11.49
CA SER A 256 30.99 -20.77 11.66
C SER A 256 31.76 -20.86 10.33
N THR A 257 33.03 -20.45 10.33
CA THR A 257 33.96 -20.68 9.22
C THR A 257 34.04 -22.17 8.90
N THR A 258 33.80 -22.55 7.65
CA THR A 258 34.14 -23.89 7.17
C THR A 258 35.65 -24.08 7.26
N ASN A 259 36.11 -25.33 7.41
CA ASN A 259 37.54 -25.69 7.63
C ASN A 259 38.52 -25.26 6.51
N ASP A 260 38.06 -24.52 5.50
CA ASP A 260 38.90 -23.77 4.57
C ASP A 260 38.86 -22.29 4.97
N GLU A 261 39.99 -21.74 5.44
CA GLU A 261 40.17 -20.38 6.00
C GLU A 261 39.85 -19.20 5.02
N LYS A 262 39.06 -19.42 3.96
CA LYS A 262 38.76 -18.43 2.91
C LYS A 262 37.27 -18.14 2.69
N THR A 263 36.34 -18.79 3.40
CA THR A 263 34.90 -18.55 3.24
C THR A 263 34.16 -18.41 4.57
N ALA A 264 33.26 -17.44 4.67
CA ALA A 264 32.37 -17.22 5.81
C ALA A 264 30.94 -16.92 5.33
N THR A 265 29.94 -17.28 6.13
CA THR A 265 28.54 -16.95 5.90
C THR A 265 28.10 -15.84 6.84
N PHE A 266 27.26 -14.94 6.32
CA PHE A 266 26.65 -13.85 7.07
C PHE A 266 25.13 -14.05 7.06
N THR A 267 24.49 -13.80 8.21
CA THR A 267 23.04 -13.71 8.28
C THR A 267 22.67 -12.27 8.65
N ILE A 268 21.77 -11.67 7.88
CA ILE A 268 21.17 -10.39 8.23
C ILE A 268 20.02 -10.69 9.19
N GLY A 269 20.04 -10.09 10.38
CA GLY A 269 19.13 -10.44 11.47
C GLY A 269 18.89 -9.31 12.45
N ALA A 270 18.50 -9.70 13.67
CA ALA A 270 17.99 -8.81 14.71
C ALA A 270 18.99 -7.71 15.09
N ALA A 271 18.77 -6.54 14.51
CA ALA A 271 19.43 -5.31 14.88
C ALA A 271 18.79 -4.73 16.15
N SER A 272 19.57 -3.97 16.94
CA SER A 272 18.95 -3.01 17.84
C SER A 272 18.34 -1.88 17.00
N ILE A 273 17.15 -1.44 17.39
CA ILE A 273 16.42 -0.37 16.70
C ILE A 273 16.57 0.90 17.51
N ASP A 274 17.39 1.84 17.02
CA ASP A 274 17.45 3.18 17.58
C ASP A 274 16.29 3.99 17.01
N HIS A 275 15.34 4.34 17.87
CA HIS A 275 14.25 5.25 17.51
C HIS A 275 14.61 6.69 17.93
N THR A 276 14.42 7.63 17.01
CA THR A 276 14.50 9.07 17.32
C THR A 276 13.11 9.69 17.15
N PRO A 277 12.58 10.40 18.17
CA PRO A 277 11.30 11.09 18.07
C PRO A 277 11.31 12.12 16.94
N VAL A 278 10.26 12.11 16.14
CA VAL A 278 10.12 12.98 14.97
C VAL A 278 8.67 13.46 14.96
N ASP A 279 8.45 14.77 15.10
CA ASP A 279 7.10 15.32 15.18
C ASP A 279 6.19 14.78 14.06
N LYS A 280 5.01 14.30 14.46
CA LYS A 280 4.03 13.60 13.61
C LYS A 280 4.61 12.44 12.79
N SER A 281 5.48 11.62 13.37
CA SER A 281 6.00 10.42 12.69
C SER A 281 5.10 9.19 12.82
N ASP A 282 5.20 8.30 11.83
CA ASP A 282 4.58 6.97 11.82
C ASP A 282 5.00 6.14 13.05
N CYS A 283 6.28 6.19 13.40
CA CYS A 283 6.87 5.49 14.53
C CYS A 283 6.26 5.95 15.86
N ASP A 284 6.14 7.27 16.05
CA ASP A 284 5.60 7.86 17.29
C ASP A 284 4.11 7.55 17.44
N ALA A 285 3.33 7.66 16.37
CA ALA A 285 1.91 7.31 16.38
C ALA A 285 1.68 5.85 16.80
N VAL A 286 2.49 4.92 16.27
CA VAL A 286 2.39 3.50 16.61
C VAL A 286 2.78 3.23 18.07
N MET A 287 3.79 3.91 18.60
CA MET A 287 4.14 3.82 20.03
C MET A 287 3.03 4.34 20.95
N GLU A 288 2.21 5.27 20.47
CA GLU A 288 1.01 5.76 21.16
C GLU A 288 -0.24 4.87 20.97
N ASN A 289 -0.08 3.68 20.36
CA ASN A 289 -1.15 2.73 20.04
C ASN A 289 -2.16 3.24 19.00
N LYS A 290 -1.77 4.21 18.16
CA LYS A 290 -2.58 4.72 17.05
C LYS A 290 -2.16 4.07 15.74
N SER A 291 -3.09 3.91 14.81
CA SER A 291 -2.76 3.51 13.44
C SER A 291 -2.25 4.74 12.68
N SER A 292 -1.05 4.66 12.10
CA SER A 292 -0.47 5.78 11.36
C SER A 292 -0.94 5.76 9.91
N ILE A 293 -1.35 6.92 9.37
CA ILE A 293 -1.69 7.12 7.95
C ILE A 293 -0.66 8.08 7.37
N SER A 294 0.31 7.55 6.63
CA SER A 294 1.29 8.39 5.92
C SER A 294 0.85 8.66 4.49
N CYS A 295 0.74 9.95 4.14
CA CYS A 295 0.53 10.42 2.77
C CYS A 295 1.88 10.44 2.05
N LEU A 296 2.12 9.50 1.14
CA LEU A 296 3.42 9.33 0.48
C LEU A 296 3.32 9.61 -1.02
N PRO A 297 4.22 10.43 -1.58
CA PRO A 297 4.27 10.62 -3.02
C PRO A 297 4.71 9.31 -3.70
N THR A 298 4.04 8.94 -4.78
CA THR A 298 4.40 7.78 -5.62
C THR A 298 5.70 8.04 -6.37
N TRP A 299 5.87 9.26 -6.86
CA TRP A 299 7.03 9.65 -7.64
C TRP A 299 8.13 10.24 -6.75
N PRO A 300 9.41 9.94 -7.04
CA PRO A 300 10.51 10.55 -6.31
C PRO A 300 10.57 12.05 -6.59
N GLN A 301 11.12 12.81 -5.64
CA GLN A 301 11.49 14.21 -5.88
C GLN A 301 12.33 14.32 -7.15
N THR A 302 12.20 15.43 -7.88
CA THR A 302 12.77 15.70 -9.22
C THR A 302 12.07 15.04 -10.41
N HIS A 303 11.17 14.07 -10.21
CA HIS A 303 10.32 13.58 -11.30
C HIS A 303 9.30 14.66 -11.73
N PRO A 304 8.92 14.79 -13.01
CA PRO A 304 7.91 15.75 -13.46
C PRO A 304 6.49 15.56 -12.88
N LEU A 305 6.23 14.45 -12.17
CA LEU A 305 4.99 14.16 -11.45
C LEU A 305 5.20 14.12 -9.92
N ALA A 306 6.36 14.56 -9.43
CA ALA A 306 6.58 14.71 -8.01
C ALA A 306 5.58 15.70 -7.44
N LEU A 307 4.97 15.38 -6.30
CA LEU A 307 4.06 16.28 -5.61
C LEU A 307 4.81 17.50 -5.05
N ASP A 308 4.12 18.62 -4.90
CA ASP A 308 4.64 19.76 -4.15
C ASP A 308 4.74 19.40 -2.65
N ASP A 309 5.95 19.41 -2.09
CA ASP A 309 6.18 19.08 -0.68
C ASP A 309 5.39 19.98 0.30
N ARG A 310 5.05 21.20 -0.12
CA ARG A 310 4.21 22.12 0.66
C ARG A 310 2.76 21.64 0.75
N LEU A 311 2.25 20.98 -0.29
CA LEU A 311 0.92 20.36 -0.27
C LEU A 311 0.90 19.14 0.68
N LEU A 312 1.96 18.33 0.67
CA LEU A 312 2.13 17.23 1.64
C LEU A 312 2.22 17.75 3.08
N THR A 313 2.91 18.88 3.29
CA THR A 313 2.96 19.57 4.59
C THR A 313 1.58 20.02 5.02
N TRP A 314 0.80 20.63 4.12
CA TRP A 314 -0.58 21.02 4.40
C TRP A 314 -1.44 19.81 4.79
N SER A 315 -1.28 18.66 4.12
CA SER A 315 -2.00 17.42 4.47
C SER A 315 -1.63 16.90 5.87
N LEU A 316 -0.37 17.05 6.29
CA LEU A 316 0.11 16.64 7.61
C LEU A 316 -0.41 17.55 8.73
N GLU A 317 -0.65 18.83 8.41
CA GLU A 317 -1.14 19.84 9.35
C GLU A 317 -2.67 19.88 9.45
N SER A 318 -3.36 19.54 8.36
CA SER A 318 -4.80 19.64 8.23
C SER A 318 -5.48 18.31 8.56
N CYS A 319 -5.80 18.13 9.84
CA CYS A 319 -6.51 16.97 10.37
C CYS A 319 -7.74 17.43 11.15
N GLU A 320 -8.91 16.92 10.78
CA GLU A 320 -10.15 17.05 11.55
C GLU A 320 -10.70 15.65 11.81
N GLY A 321 -11.07 15.32 13.04
CA GLY A 321 -11.55 13.97 13.35
C GLY A 321 -10.50 12.86 13.15
N LYS A 322 -10.89 11.75 12.49
CA LYS A 322 -10.09 10.52 12.38
C LYS A 322 -9.20 10.45 11.14
N TYR A 323 -9.51 11.16 10.06
CA TYR A 323 -8.86 10.98 8.76
C TYR A 323 -8.26 12.32 8.27
N PRO A 324 -7.40 12.34 7.23
CA PRO A 324 -7.00 13.61 6.62
C PRO A 324 -8.23 14.39 6.17
N VAL A 325 -8.21 15.72 6.25
CA VAL A 325 -9.36 16.56 5.85
C VAL A 325 -9.82 16.26 4.41
N TRP A 326 -8.89 16.06 3.49
CA TRP A 326 -9.20 15.75 2.09
C TRP A 326 -9.82 14.36 1.87
N LEU A 327 -9.74 13.45 2.85
CA LEU A 327 -10.28 12.09 2.79
C LEU A 327 -11.66 11.98 3.47
N GLN A 328 -12.20 13.10 3.96
CA GLN A 328 -13.54 13.21 4.55
C GLN A 328 -14.57 13.68 3.52
#